data_AF-A0A968QRL3-F1
#
_entry.id   AF-A0A968QRL3-F1
#
_cell.length_a   1.000
_cell.length_b   1.000
_cell.length_c   1.000
_cell.angle_alpha   90.00
_cell.angle_beta   90.00
_cell.angle_gamma   90.00
#
_symmetry.space_group_name_H-M   'P 1'
#
loop_
_entity.id
_entity.type
_entity.pdbx_description
1 polymer ?
#
loop_
_entity_poly.entity_id
_entity_poly.type
_entity_poly.pdbx_seq_one_letter_code
_entity_poly.pdbx_strand_id
1 'polypeptide(L)'
;GGGTPRCTTHPLFHLLGNPARNGIATPVAGFGVNAVNGNFFHEEVDAAMPGKDIPFVFSRAYNSLSEDKDKFDQDLPKPLGAGWTHAYNIVLRSNGTNAEVIWGDGRHDGFAKSGSAWQAGTPGNFSTLSEVSGQTYTWELTTKSQMRYRFDTTGKLLSIVSRSSNSMSFSYTGSQLSAITDTQAEP
;
A
#
# COMPACT_ATOMS: atom_id res chain seq x y z
N GLY A 1 -21.13 -33.86 -6.97
CA GLY A 1 -19.84 -33.46 -7.54
C GLY A 1 -19.60 -32.02 -7.19
N GLY A 2 -18.81 -31.75 -6.15
CA GLY A 2 -18.52 -30.40 -5.68
C GLY A 2 -17.39 -29.80 -6.50
N GLY A 3 -17.70 -28.76 -7.26
CA GLY A 3 -16.68 -27.90 -7.86
C GLY A 3 -16.10 -27.00 -6.78
N THR A 4 -14.80 -27.10 -6.54
CA THR A 4 -14.04 -26.13 -5.75
C THR A 4 -14.24 -24.73 -6.34
N PRO A 5 -14.61 -23.72 -5.55
CA PRO A 5 -14.67 -22.36 -6.06
C PRO A 5 -13.27 -21.93 -6.46
N ARG A 6 -13.12 -21.53 -7.73
CA ARG A 6 -11.88 -20.95 -8.24
C ARG A 6 -11.63 -19.68 -7.45
N CYS A 7 -10.56 -19.69 -6.67
CA CYS A 7 -9.98 -18.49 -6.08
C CYS A 7 -9.59 -17.58 -7.25
N THR A 8 -10.46 -16.61 -7.57
CA THR A 8 -10.11 -15.52 -8.48
C THR A 8 -8.97 -14.76 -7.83
N THR A 9 -7.77 -14.91 -8.37
CA THR A 9 -6.61 -14.10 -8.04
C THR A 9 -6.97 -12.63 -8.26
N HIS A 10 -7.29 -11.93 -7.17
CA HIS A 10 -7.30 -10.47 -7.17
C HIS A 10 -5.86 -9.99 -7.35
N PRO A 11 -5.61 -8.89 -8.08
CA PRO A 11 -4.28 -8.36 -8.30
C PRO A 11 -3.86 -7.62 -7.03
N LEU A 12 -3.62 -8.37 -5.97
CA LEU A 12 -2.99 -7.91 -4.75
C LEU A 12 -1.48 -7.98 -5.00
N PHE A 13 -0.79 -6.86 -4.74
CA PHE A 13 0.66 -6.70 -4.74
C PHE A 13 1.34 -6.84 -6.11
N HIS A 14 1.31 -5.75 -6.88
CA HIS A 14 2.25 -5.53 -7.98
C HIS A 14 3.09 -4.29 -7.66
N LEU A 15 4.08 -4.38 -6.76
CA LEU A 15 5.34 -3.63 -6.93
C LEU A 15 6.50 -3.93 -5.97
N LEU A 16 6.46 -4.92 -5.09
CA LEU A 16 7.68 -5.35 -4.39
C LEU A 16 8.48 -6.30 -5.27
N GLY A 17 9.05 -5.77 -6.35
CA GLY A 17 9.99 -6.51 -7.19
C GLY A 17 9.39 -7.42 -8.26
N ASN A 18 8.15 -7.18 -8.71
CA ASN A 18 7.66 -7.87 -9.91
C ASN A 18 8.43 -7.36 -11.15
N PRO A 19 9.20 -8.23 -11.84
CA PRO A 19 9.95 -7.86 -13.05
C PRO A 19 9.11 -7.40 -14.25
N ALA A 20 7.78 -7.56 -14.19
CA ALA A 20 6.90 -7.41 -15.35
C ALA A 20 6.57 -5.95 -15.75
N ARG A 21 7.10 -4.90 -15.10
CA ARG A 21 6.81 -3.52 -15.55
C ARG A 21 7.48 -3.12 -16.88
N ASN A 22 8.46 -3.90 -17.36
CA ASN A 22 9.11 -3.63 -18.66
C ASN A 22 8.74 -4.63 -19.77
N GLY A 23 7.76 -5.51 -19.58
CA GLY A 23 7.39 -6.48 -20.63
C GLY A 23 8.50 -7.50 -20.96
N ILE A 24 9.48 -7.64 -20.07
CA ILE A 24 10.55 -8.64 -20.18
C ILE A 24 10.29 -9.67 -19.09
N ALA A 25 9.98 -10.91 -19.47
CA ALA A 25 9.99 -12.03 -18.56
C ALA A 25 11.42 -12.18 -18.02
N THR A 26 11.69 -11.72 -16.79
CA THR A 26 13.03 -11.90 -16.23
C THR A 26 13.21 -13.37 -15.89
N PRO A 27 14.38 -13.95 -16.20
CA PRO A 27 14.68 -15.31 -15.80
C PRO A 27 14.61 -15.44 -14.29
N VAL A 28 13.80 -16.39 -13.82
CA VAL A 28 13.73 -16.82 -12.42
C VAL A 28 14.63 -18.03 -12.28
N ALA A 29 15.54 -18.02 -11.30
CA ALA A 29 16.38 -19.15 -10.97
C ALA A 29 15.88 -19.83 -9.69
N GLY A 30 15.82 -21.17 -9.69
CA GLY A 30 15.49 -21.96 -8.50
C GLY A 30 14.17 -21.55 -7.82
N PHE A 31 14.22 -21.35 -6.50
CA PHE A 31 13.09 -21.06 -5.61
C PHE A 31 12.55 -19.61 -5.73
N GLY A 32 12.34 -19.07 -6.93
CA GLY A 32 11.71 -17.74 -7.07
C GLY A 32 12.67 -16.55 -6.94
N VAL A 33 13.97 -16.76 -7.13
CA VAL A 33 14.96 -15.69 -7.10
C VAL A 33 15.06 -15.03 -8.47
N ASN A 34 15.04 -13.69 -8.50
CA ASN A 34 15.32 -12.92 -9.71
C ASN A 34 16.79 -13.10 -10.12
N ALA A 35 17.03 -13.74 -11.28
CA ALA A 35 18.39 -14.08 -11.70
C ALA A 35 19.23 -12.87 -12.14
N VAL A 36 18.62 -11.69 -12.32
CA VAL A 36 19.33 -10.45 -12.72
C VAL A 36 19.94 -9.75 -11.52
N ASN A 37 19.24 -9.73 -10.38
CA ASN A 37 19.66 -8.95 -9.22
C ASN A 37 19.71 -9.74 -7.90
N GLY A 38 19.41 -11.04 -7.92
CA GLY A 38 19.42 -11.89 -6.74
C GLY A 38 18.26 -11.65 -5.76
N ASN A 39 17.24 -10.86 -6.13
CA ASN A 39 16.12 -10.59 -5.25
C ASN A 39 15.26 -11.83 -5.03
N PHE A 40 15.00 -12.19 -3.78
CA PHE A 40 13.95 -13.13 -3.41
C PHE A 40 12.74 -12.37 -2.89
N PHE A 41 11.58 -12.65 -3.48
CA PHE A 41 10.30 -12.06 -3.08
C PHE A 41 9.30 -13.16 -2.72
N HIS A 42 8.57 -12.96 -1.64
CA HIS A 42 7.51 -13.86 -1.18
C HIS A 42 6.33 -13.07 -0.62
N GLU A 43 5.12 -13.55 -0.85
CA GLU A 43 3.90 -12.98 -0.29
C GLU A 43 2.99 -14.09 0.25
N GLU A 44 2.34 -13.82 1.38
CA GLU A 44 1.36 -14.70 1.99
C GLU A 44 0.15 -13.88 2.47
N VAL A 45 -1.06 -14.38 2.18
CA VAL A 45 -2.31 -13.83 2.75
C VAL A 45 -2.58 -14.55 4.06
N ASP A 46 -2.53 -13.82 5.18
CA ASP A 46 -2.75 -14.39 6.50
C ASP A 46 -4.24 -14.38 6.90
N ALA A 47 -5.00 -13.37 6.44
CA ALA A 47 -6.43 -13.25 6.74
C ALA A 47 -7.17 -12.51 5.62
N ALA A 48 -8.39 -12.94 5.32
CA ALA A 48 -9.27 -12.26 4.38
C ALA A 48 -10.73 -12.39 4.82
N MET A 49 -11.49 -11.31 4.66
CA MET A 49 -12.93 -11.29 4.88
C MET A 49 -13.60 -10.52 3.74
N PRO A 50 -14.71 -11.02 3.18
CA PRO A 50 -15.45 -10.30 2.16
C PRO A 50 -15.97 -8.98 2.74
N GLY A 51 -15.99 -7.94 1.91
CA GLY A 51 -16.53 -6.64 2.26
C GLY A 51 -17.34 -6.10 1.10
N LYS A 52 -18.39 -5.33 1.41
CA LYS A 52 -19.34 -4.83 0.41
C LYS A 52 -18.71 -3.87 -0.61
N ASP A 53 -17.71 -3.09 -0.19
CA ASP A 53 -16.98 -2.14 -1.04
C ASP A 53 -15.45 -2.19 -0.84
N ILE A 54 -15.02 -2.54 0.37
CA ILE A 54 -13.61 -2.69 0.73
C ILE A 54 -13.45 -4.11 1.29
N PRO A 55 -12.93 -5.08 0.53
CA PRO A 55 -12.59 -6.37 1.10
C PRO A 55 -11.44 -6.19 2.10
N PHE A 56 -11.53 -6.86 3.24
CA PHE A 56 -10.40 -6.98 4.15
C PHE A 56 -9.47 -8.08 3.65
N VAL A 57 -8.21 -7.75 3.40
CA VAL A 57 -7.15 -8.70 3.06
C VAL A 57 -5.88 -8.25 3.73
N PHE A 58 -5.45 -9.00 4.75
CA PHE A 58 -4.15 -8.83 5.36
C PHE A 58 -3.18 -9.82 4.74
N SER A 59 -2.20 -9.30 3.99
CA SER A 59 -1.05 -10.05 3.51
C SER A 59 0.25 -9.49 4.06
N ARG A 60 1.25 -10.36 4.16
CA ARG A 60 2.64 -10.02 4.44
C ARG A 60 3.48 -10.32 3.21
N ALA A 61 4.48 -9.48 3.00
CA ALA A 61 5.44 -9.66 1.93
C ALA A 61 6.87 -9.59 2.47
N TYR A 62 7.72 -10.48 1.98
CA TYR A 62 9.17 -10.49 2.20
C TYR A 62 9.91 -10.10 0.93
N ASN A 63 10.90 -9.22 1.05
CA ASN A 63 11.80 -8.86 -0.04
C ASN A 63 13.24 -8.81 0.51
N SER A 64 14.11 -9.71 0.00
CA SER A 64 15.49 -9.85 0.51
C SER A 64 16.37 -8.63 0.22
N LEU A 65 15.99 -7.78 -0.73
CA LEU A 65 16.69 -6.53 -1.06
C LEU A 65 15.98 -5.28 -0.52
N SER A 66 14.97 -5.41 0.35
CA SER A 66 14.27 -4.24 0.91
C SER A 66 15.17 -3.36 1.79
N GLU A 67 16.30 -3.90 2.25
CA GLU A 67 17.26 -3.19 3.09
C GLU A 67 18.44 -2.60 2.31
N ASP A 68 18.43 -2.74 0.99
CA ASP A 68 19.47 -2.18 0.13
C ASP A 68 19.45 -0.64 0.17
N LYS A 69 20.53 -0.06 0.71
CA LYS A 69 20.65 1.38 1.04
C LYS A 69 20.54 2.29 -0.17
N ASP A 70 20.78 1.75 -1.34
CA ASP A 70 20.70 2.47 -2.60
C ASP A 70 19.25 2.54 -3.14
N LYS A 71 18.25 2.08 -2.36
CA LYS A 71 16.83 2.05 -2.73
C LYS A 71 15.95 2.96 -1.89
N PHE A 72 14.83 3.38 -2.48
CA PHE A 72 13.95 4.47 -2.02
C PHE A 72 13.21 4.23 -0.67
N ASP A 73 13.33 3.04 -0.07
CA ASP A 73 12.47 2.60 1.05
C ASP A 73 13.15 2.55 2.42
N GLN A 74 14.38 3.05 2.53
CA GLN A 74 15.21 2.91 3.73
C GLN A 74 14.56 3.42 5.02
N ASP A 75 13.82 4.53 4.95
CA ASP A 75 13.21 5.18 6.12
C ASP A 75 11.77 4.70 6.38
N LEU A 76 11.31 3.63 5.73
CA LEU A 76 9.95 3.14 5.92
C LEU A 76 9.84 2.46 7.29
N PRO A 77 8.71 2.60 7.98
CA PRO A 77 8.40 1.76 9.12
C PRO A 77 8.53 0.28 8.75
N LYS A 78 9.24 -0.48 9.59
CA LYS A 78 9.42 -1.93 9.47
C LYS A 78 8.66 -2.64 10.60
N PRO A 79 7.31 -2.57 10.64
CA PRO A 79 6.51 -3.04 11.78
C PRO A 79 6.61 -4.57 12.02
N LEU A 80 7.06 -5.31 11.01
CA LEU A 80 7.26 -6.77 11.05
C LEU A 80 8.74 -7.19 11.01
N GLY A 81 9.67 -6.21 11.02
CA GLY A 81 11.11 -6.44 10.96
C GLY A 81 11.72 -6.30 9.56
N ALA A 82 13.04 -6.49 9.50
CA ALA A 82 13.85 -6.39 8.28
C ALA A 82 13.33 -7.31 7.16
N GLY A 83 13.20 -6.78 5.95
CA GLY A 83 12.71 -7.56 4.80
C GLY A 83 11.20 -7.72 4.73
N TRP A 84 10.47 -7.51 5.83
CA TRP A 84 9.03 -7.79 5.92
C TRP A 84 8.18 -6.52 5.97
N THR A 85 7.08 -6.53 5.23
CA THR A 85 6.02 -5.53 5.28
C THR A 85 4.64 -6.19 5.27
N HIS A 86 3.58 -5.41 5.46
CA HIS A 86 2.20 -5.87 5.35
C HIS A 86 1.37 -4.95 4.47
N ALA A 87 0.20 -5.43 4.04
CA ALA A 87 -0.58 -4.76 3.01
C ALA A 87 -1.04 -3.33 3.35
N TYR A 88 -1.28 -3.09 4.64
CA TYR A 88 -1.70 -1.80 5.17
C TYR A 88 -0.54 -0.91 5.66
N ASN A 89 0.72 -1.25 5.37
CA ASN A 89 1.87 -0.39 5.65
C ASN A 89 1.97 0.70 4.56
N ILE A 90 0.90 1.49 4.43
CA ILE A 90 0.78 2.60 3.48
C ILE A 90 1.21 3.88 4.20
N VAL A 91 2.18 4.58 3.65
CA VAL A 91 2.82 5.73 4.28
C VAL A 91 2.79 6.93 3.35
N LEU A 92 2.48 8.11 3.91
CA LEU A 92 2.66 9.39 3.24
C LEU A 92 3.91 10.09 3.77
N ARG A 93 4.73 10.64 2.88
CA ARG A 93 5.83 11.54 3.24
C ARG A 93 5.65 12.86 2.52
N SER A 94 6.04 13.96 3.15
CA SER A 94 6.07 15.26 2.49
C SER A 94 7.23 16.11 3.02
N ASN A 95 7.82 16.91 2.13
CA ASN A 95 8.78 17.95 2.47
C ASN A 95 8.20 19.36 2.27
N GLY A 96 6.87 19.49 2.17
CA GLY A 96 6.15 20.76 1.97
C GLY A 96 6.07 21.25 0.52
N THR A 97 6.93 20.75 -0.37
CA THR A 97 6.89 21.05 -1.82
C THR A 97 6.57 19.81 -2.67
N ASN A 98 7.01 18.65 -2.20
CA ASN A 98 6.75 17.34 -2.78
C ASN A 98 6.16 16.43 -1.70
N ALA A 99 5.29 15.53 -2.12
CA ALA A 99 4.73 14.49 -1.29
C ALA A 99 4.77 13.17 -2.05
N GLU A 100 4.79 12.07 -1.32
CA GLU A 100 4.81 10.73 -1.88
C GLU A 100 3.93 9.83 -1.02
N VAL A 101 3.08 9.03 -1.68
CA VAL A 101 2.36 7.93 -1.05
C VAL A 101 3.06 6.64 -1.46
N ILE A 102 3.56 5.94 -0.46
CA ILE A 102 4.21 4.65 -0.59
C ILE A 102 3.19 3.60 -0.15
N TRP A 103 2.80 2.76 -1.08
CA TRP A 103 1.78 1.74 -0.88
C TRP A 103 2.39 0.50 -0.23
N GLY A 104 1.58 -0.30 0.45
CA GLY A 104 2.05 -1.54 1.09
C GLY A 104 2.72 -2.48 0.09
N ASP A 105 2.32 -2.41 -1.18
CA ASP A 105 2.90 -3.16 -2.30
C ASP A 105 4.16 -2.55 -2.89
N GLY A 106 4.74 -1.53 -2.26
CA GLY A 106 5.94 -0.85 -2.73
C GLY A 106 5.72 0.04 -3.94
N ARG A 107 4.47 0.33 -4.34
CA ARG A 107 4.20 1.37 -5.35
C ARG A 107 4.44 2.74 -4.75
N HIS A 108 5.05 3.63 -5.53
CA HIS A 108 5.27 5.03 -5.16
C HIS A 108 4.42 5.93 -6.05
N ASP A 109 3.61 6.77 -5.43
CA ASP A 109 2.87 7.82 -6.11
C ASP A 109 3.40 9.18 -5.65
N GLY A 110 4.17 9.83 -6.51
CA GLY A 110 4.68 11.18 -6.26
C GLY A 110 3.65 12.27 -6.57
N PHE A 111 3.66 13.33 -5.77
CA PHE A 111 2.82 14.51 -5.90
C PHE A 111 3.65 15.79 -5.74
N ALA A 112 3.41 16.77 -6.60
CA ALA A 112 4.01 18.10 -6.52
C ALA A 112 2.98 19.14 -6.11
N LYS A 113 3.35 20.05 -5.22
CA LYS A 113 2.48 21.15 -4.79
C LYS A 113 2.33 22.17 -5.93
N SER A 114 1.08 22.52 -6.24
CA SER A 114 0.71 23.54 -7.22
C SER A 114 -0.37 24.44 -6.61
N GLY A 115 0.07 25.61 -6.09
CA GLY A 115 -0.78 26.47 -5.27
C GLY A 115 -1.20 25.77 -3.98
N SER A 116 -2.50 25.63 -3.75
CA SER A 116 -3.09 24.89 -2.62
C SER A 116 -3.36 23.41 -2.92
N ALA A 117 -3.16 22.96 -4.16
CA ALA A 117 -3.42 21.59 -4.59
C ALA A 117 -2.13 20.77 -4.70
N TRP A 118 -2.26 19.44 -4.58
CA TRP A 118 -1.17 18.51 -4.86
C TRP A 118 -1.50 17.69 -6.11
N GLN A 119 -0.66 17.80 -7.13
CA GLN A 119 -0.87 17.16 -8.43
C GLN A 119 0.00 15.92 -8.55
N ALA A 120 -0.59 14.80 -9.00
CA ALA A 120 0.16 13.57 -9.22
C ALA A 120 1.20 13.77 -10.33
N GLY A 121 2.46 13.46 -10.04
CA GLY A 121 3.58 13.55 -10.98
C GLY A 121 3.74 12.30 -11.86
N THR A 122 3.06 11.20 -11.52
CA THR A 122 3.16 9.93 -12.24
C THR A 122 2.14 9.86 -13.38
N PRO A 123 2.56 9.68 -14.65
CA PRO A 123 1.63 9.52 -15.76
C PRO A 123 0.63 8.38 -15.52
N GLY A 124 -0.64 8.65 -15.75
CA GLY A 124 -1.73 7.69 -15.52
C GLY A 124 -2.25 7.64 -14.07
N ASN A 125 -1.60 8.32 -13.12
CA ASN A 125 -2.16 8.54 -11.80
C ASN A 125 -3.09 9.77 -11.82
N PHE A 126 -4.38 9.54 -11.60
CA PHE A 126 -5.41 10.58 -11.54
C PHE A 126 -5.88 10.85 -10.11
N SER A 127 -5.12 10.40 -9.12
CA SER A 127 -5.43 10.65 -7.71
C SER A 127 -5.13 12.10 -7.36
N THR A 128 -5.88 12.64 -6.42
CA THR A 128 -5.64 13.96 -5.84
C THR A 128 -5.19 13.81 -4.40
N LEU A 129 -4.25 14.65 -3.98
CA LEU A 129 -3.82 14.72 -2.59
C LEU A 129 -4.15 16.10 -2.03
N SER A 130 -4.59 16.16 -0.78
CA SER A 130 -4.89 17.41 -0.09
C SER A 130 -4.37 17.40 1.34
N GLU A 131 -3.89 18.56 1.79
CA GLU A 131 -3.72 18.87 3.20
C GLU A 131 -5.09 19.26 3.77
N VAL A 132 -5.43 18.71 4.93
CA VAL A 132 -6.72 18.92 5.59
C VAL A 132 -6.49 19.45 7.00
N SER A 133 -7.22 20.50 7.37
CA SER A 133 -7.15 21.12 8.70
C SER A 133 -8.48 20.95 9.45
N GLY A 134 -8.40 20.93 10.79
CA GLY A 134 -9.58 20.81 11.66
C GLY A 134 -10.24 19.43 11.68
N GLN A 135 -9.58 18.41 11.14
CA GLN A 135 -10.03 17.02 11.15
C GLN A 135 -9.08 16.15 11.98
N THR A 136 -9.49 14.90 12.26
CA THR A 136 -8.65 13.91 12.96
C THR A 136 -7.46 13.42 12.13
N TYR A 137 -7.45 13.72 10.83
CA TYR A 137 -6.39 13.42 9.87
C TYR A 137 -5.91 14.71 9.22
N THR A 138 -4.68 14.73 8.70
CA THR A 138 -4.08 15.92 8.09
C THR A 138 -3.85 15.81 6.60
N TRP A 139 -3.95 14.60 6.05
CA TRP A 139 -3.84 14.36 4.62
C TRP A 139 -4.95 13.45 4.14
N GLU A 140 -5.46 13.72 2.94
CA GLU A 140 -6.38 12.82 2.24
C GLU A 140 -5.93 12.63 0.80
N LEU A 141 -5.65 11.37 0.44
CA LEU A 141 -5.49 10.95 -0.94
C LEU A 141 -6.84 10.44 -1.44
N THR A 142 -7.36 11.02 -2.51
CA THR A 142 -8.56 10.53 -3.21
C THR A 142 -8.17 9.92 -4.55
N THR A 143 -8.42 8.63 -4.73
CA THR A 143 -8.16 7.95 -6.00
C THR A 143 -9.22 8.29 -7.04
N LYS A 144 -8.96 7.94 -8.31
CA LYS A 144 -9.95 8.06 -9.40
C LYS A 144 -11.27 7.33 -9.10
N SER A 145 -11.20 6.21 -8.37
CA SER A 145 -12.38 5.42 -7.95
C SER A 145 -13.11 5.99 -6.73
N GLN A 146 -12.72 7.17 -6.25
CA GLN A 146 -13.28 7.82 -5.05
C GLN A 146 -13.03 7.04 -3.76
N MET A 147 -11.94 6.25 -3.73
CA MET A 147 -11.38 5.74 -2.47
C MET A 147 -10.57 6.85 -1.81
N ARG A 148 -10.80 7.07 -0.52
CA ARG A 148 -10.09 8.06 0.29
C ARG A 148 -9.18 7.37 1.28
N TYR A 149 -7.90 7.69 1.25
CA TYR A 149 -6.89 7.25 2.20
C TYR A 149 -6.52 8.44 3.06
N ARG A 150 -6.72 8.32 4.37
CA ARG A 150 -6.52 9.42 5.32
C ARG A 150 -5.29 9.14 6.15
N PHE A 151 -4.43 10.13 6.31
CA PHE A 151 -3.17 9.99 7.04
C PHE A 151 -3.06 10.99 8.19
N ASP A 152 -2.36 10.59 9.25
CA ASP A 152 -2.02 11.49 10.34
C ASP A 152 -0.88 12.46 9.99
N THR A 153 -0.49 13.31 10.95
CA THR A 153 0.61 14.27 10.81
C THR A 153 1.96 13.62 10.55
N THR A 154 2.14 12.37 10.96
CA THR A 154 3.36 11.59 10.76
C THR A 154 3.34 10.77 9.47
N GLY A 155 2.24 10.81 8.73
CA GLY A 155 2.07 10.08 7.48
C GLY A 155 1.56 8.65 7.62
N LYS A 156 1.12 8.22 8.81
CA LYS A 156 0.54 6.88 9.00
C LYS A 156 -0.91 6.85 8.51
N LEU A 157 -1.29 5.78 7.84
CA LEU A 157 -2.66 5.54 7.41
C LEU A 157 -3.59 5.42 8.62
N LEU A 158 -4.64 6.25 8.69
CA LEU A 158 -5.65 6.21 9.73
C LEU A 158 -6.92 5.50 9.26
N SER A 159 -7.31 5.69 8.00
CA SER A 159 -8.49 5.03 7.44
C SER A 159 -8.48 4.96 5.92
N ILE A 160 -9.20 3.97 5.41
CA ILE A 160 -9.61 3.85 4.02
C ILE A 160 -11.13 3.97 3.99
N VAL A 161 -11.63 4.90 3.19
CA VAL A 161 -13.07 5.16 3.05
C VAL A 161 -13.46 5.03 1.59
N SER A 162 -14.43 4.18 1.31
CA SER A 162 -14.97 3.97 -0.02
C SER A 162 -15.93 5.09 -0.43
N ARG A 163 -16.32 5.08 -1.72
CA ARG A 163 -17.31 6.01 -2.27
C ARG A 163 -18.67 5.91 -1.55
N SER A 164 -19.05 4.73 -1.10
CA SER A 164 -20.31 4.45 -0.38
C SER A 164 -20.24 4.73 1.12
N SER A 165 -19.12 5.31 1.59
CA SER A 165 -18.84 5.62 2.99
C SER A 165 -18.58 4.41 3.90
N ASN A 166 -18.45 3.20 3.36
CA ASN A 166 -17.86 2.09 4.12
C ASN A 166 -16.41 2.42 4.45
N SER A 167 -15.99 2.12 5.67
CA SER A 167 -14.69 2.51 6.18
C SER A 167 -13.98 1.39 6.93
N MET A 168 -12.66 1.36 6.74
CA MET A 168 -11.72 0.56 7.50
C MET A 168 -10.77 1.52 8.21
N SER A 169 -10.65 1.39 9.53
CA SER A 169 -9.83 2.25 10.39
C SER A 169 -8.66 1.48 11.00
N PHE A 170 -7.54 2.17 11.19
CA PHE A 170 -6.26 1.57 11.60
C PHE A 170 -5.76 2.23 12.89
N SER A 171 -5.42 1.43 13.89
CA SER A 171 -4.85 1.89 15.16
C SER A 171 -3.45 1.32 15.37
N TYR A 172 -2.58 2.07 16.05
CA TYR A 172 -1.16 1.75 16.15
C TYR A 172 -0.64 1.81 17.58
N THR A 173 0.31 0.94 17.89
CA THR A 173 1.20 1.06 19.05
C THR A 173 2.58 1.45 18.53
N GLY A 174 2.93 2.73 18.63
CA GLY A 174 4.10 3.29 17.95
C GLY A 174 3.92 3.29 16.42
N SER A 175 4.74 2.50 15.72
CA SER A 175 4.64 2.27 14.28
C SER A 175 3.97 0.94 13.91
N GLN A 176 3.71 0.06 14.88
CA GLN A 176 3.12 -1.24 14.63
C GLN A 176 1.59 -1.12 14.58
N LEU A 177 0.98 -1.65 13.51
CA LEU A 177 -0.46 -1.74 13.38
C LEU A 177 -0.99 -2.72 14.45
N SER A 178 -1.84 -2.23 15.35
CA SER A 178 -2.34 -2.99 16.50
C SER A 178 -3.81 -3.36 16.39
N ALA A 179 -4.60 -2.64 15.59
CA ALA A 179 -5.99 -3.01 15.30
C ALA A 179 -6.45 -2.48 13.94
N ILE A 180 -7.34 -3.25 13.31
CA ILE A 180 -8.08 -2.87 12.11
C ILE A 180 -9.57 -3.02 12.45
N THR A 181 -10.34 -1.94 12.27
CA THR A 181 -11.78 -1.93 12.51
C THR A 181 -12.50 -1.65 11.20
N ASP A 182 -13.33 -2.58 10.76
CA ASP A 182 -14.22 -2.41 9.62
C ASP A 182 -15.63 -2.10 10.12
N THR A 183 -16.21 -1.00 9.63
CA THR A 183 -17.58 -0.59 9.97
C THR A 183 -18.67 -1.53 9.45
N GLN A 184 -18.38 -2.37 8.44
CA GLN A 184 -19.38 -3.17 7.73
C GLN A 184 -18.86 -4.59 7.39
N ALA A 185 -18.02 -5.18 8.24
CA ALA A 185 -17.60 -6.57 8.05
C ALA A 185 -18.83 -7.49 8.04
N GLU A 186 -19.02 -8.22 6.94
CA GLU A 186 -20.00 -9.32 6.85
C GLU A 186 -19.29 -10.62 7.27
N PRO A 187 -19.84 -11.40 8.23
CA PRO A 187 -19.22 -12.62 8.75
C PRO A 187 -19.15 -13.79 7.75
#